data_AF-A0A1S1EJ25-F1
#
_entry.id   AF-A0A1S1EJ25-F1
#
_cell.length_a   1.000
_cell.length_b   1.000
_cell.length_c   1.000
_cell.angle_alpha   90.00
_cell.angle_beta   90.00
_cell.angle_gamma   90.00
#
_symmetry.space_group_name_H-M   'P 1'
#
loop_
_entity.id
_entity.type
_entity.pdbx_description
1 polymer ?
#
loop_
_entity_poly.entity_id
_entity_poly.type
_entity_poly.pdbx_seq_one_letter_code
_entity_poly.pdbx_strand_id
1 'polypeptide(L)' 'MRHVDEHGGTHHGYYLPAEGVSDRAESLFSFPSLAAYEQYRTLFGTHPDFIAADRIRDESGCVLRYERTFMRPLLPQGH' A
#
# COMPACT_ATOMS: atom_id res chain seq x y z
N MET A 1 6.38 5.38 -3.06
CA MET A 1 7.05 5.67 -1.77
C MET A 1 6.74 7.09 -1.34
N ARG A 2 7.23 8.10 -2.09
CA ARG A 2 6.99 9.53 -1.82
C ARG A 2 5.51 9.91 -1.64
N HIS A 3 4.61 9.36 -2.47
CA HIS A 3 3.19 9.73 -2.44
C HIS A 3 2.45 9.38 -1.14
N VAL A 4 2.84 8.34 -0.42
CA VAL A 4 2.13 8.01 0.84
C VAL A 4 2.45 9.06 1.89
N ASP A 5 3.73 9.38 2.04
CA ASP A 5 4.19 10.36 3.01
C ASP A 5 3.74 11.79 2.61
N GLU A 6 3.75 12.10 1.30
CA GLU A 6 3.22 13.37 0.76
C GLU A 6 1.72 13.57 1.01
N HIS A 7 0.96 12.48 1.16
CA HIS A 7 -0.49 12.52 1.37
C HIS A 7 -0.89 12.11 2.80
N GLY A 8 0.01 12.33 3.76
CA GLY A 8 -0.29 12.22 5.20
C GLY A 8 -0.37 10.80 5.75
N GLY A 9 0.10 9.81 4.98
CA GLY A 9 0.34 8.46 5.46
C GLY A 9 1.78 8.27 5.94
N THR A 10 2.08 7.07 6.40
CA THR A 10 3.45 6.59 6.67
C THR A 10 3.65 5.28 5.93
N HIS A 11 4.65 5.23 5.05
CA HIS A 11 5.04 3.99 4.40
C HIS A 11 6.02 3.20 5.27
N HIS A 12 5.62 1.99 5.69
CA HIS A 12 6.47 1.12 6.52
C HIS A 12 7.43 0.26 5.70
N GLY A 13 7.11 0.02 4.43
CA GLY A 13 7.98 -0.70 3.50
C GLY A 13 7.24 -1.64 2.55
N TYR A 14 8.06 -2.39 1.81
CA TYR A 14 7.65 -3.53 1.00
C TYR A 14 8.35 -4.77 1.55
N TYR A 15 7.58 -5.83 1.73
CA TYR A 15 8.04 -7.06 2.36
C TYR A 15 7.79 -8.22 1.41
N LEU A 16 8.82 -9.03 1.24
CA LEU A 16 8.74 -10.35 0.62
C LEU A 16 9.06 -11.37 1.72
N PRO A 17 8.31 -12.48 1.81
CA PRO A 17 8.68 -13.55 2.72
C PRO A 17 10.09 -14.05 2.40
N ALA A 18 10.96 -14.04 3.42
CA ALA A 18 12.31 -14.58 3.28
C ALA A 18 12.32 -16.12 3.24
N GLU A 19 11.25 -16.75 3.72
CA GLU A 19 11.01 -18.19 3.73
C GLU A 19 9.51 -18.45 3.56
N GLY A 20 9.14 -19.55 2.89
CA GLY A 20 7.76 -19.94 2.65
C GLY A 20 7.22 -19.48 1.28
N VAL A 21 6.12 -18.73 1.29
CA VAL A 21 5.40 -18.31 0.08
C VAL A 21 6.24 -17.33 -0.74
N SER A 22 6.53 -17.64 -2.00
CA SER A 22 7.42 -16.85 -2.85
C SER A 22 6.69 -15.93 -3.85
N ASP A 23 5.37 -16.02 -3.94
CA ASP A 23 4.53 -15.30 -4.91
C ASP A 23 3.70 -14.17 -4.28
N ARG A 24 3.96 -13.81 -3.02
CA ARG A 24 3.24 -12.77 -2.30
C ARG A 24 4.18 -11.67 -1.81
N ALA A 25 3.92 -10.45 -2.21
CA ALA A 25 4.53 -9.24 -1.67
C ALA A 25 3.51 -8.44 -0.87
N GLU A 26 3.93 -7.88 0.25
CA GLU A 26 3.09 -7.03 1.10
C GLU A 26 3.66 -5.62 1.19
N SER A 27 2.78 -4.63 1.20
CA SER A 27 3.16 -3.26 1.53
C SER A 27 2.28 -2.74 2.65
N LEU A 28 2.93 -2.17 3.65
CA LEU A 28 2.27 -1.69 4.85
C LEU A 28 2.31 -0.17 4.91
N PHE A 29 1.16 0.41 5.22
CA PHE A 29 0.99 1.85 5.38
C PHE A 29 0.14 2.12 6.62
N SER A 30 0.43 3.22 7.32
CA SER A 30 -0.45 3.75 8.36
C SER A 30 -1.00 5.11 7.97
N PHE A 31 -2.22 5.38 8.40
CA PHE A 31 -2.87 6.68 8.28
C PHE A 31 -3.44 7.07 9.65
N PRO A 32 -3.57 8.38 9.95
CA PRO A 32 -4.17 8.85 11.20
C PRO A 32 -5.61 8.38 11.42
N SER A 33 -6.36 8.13 10.34
CA SER A 33 -7.73 7.64 10.36
C SER A 33 -8.11 6.96 9.05
N LEU A 34 -9.24 6.23 9.05
CA LEU A 34 -9.81 5.66 7.83
C LEU A 34 -10.21 6.75 6.83
N ALA A 35 -10.74 7.87 7.31
CA ALA A 35 -11.12 9.01 6.45
C ALA A 35 -9.91 9.61 5.72
N ALA A 36 -8.75 9.73 6.40
CA ALA A 36 -7.51 10.19 5.76
C ALA A 36 -7.04 9.21 4.66
N TYR A 37 -7.16 7.91 4.93
CA TYR A 37 -6.88 6.87 3.94
C TYR A 37 -7.83 6.95 2.72
N GLU A 38 -9.13 7.20 2.95
CA GLU A 38 -10.12 7.34 1.87
C GLU A 38 -9.85 8.57 1.01
N GLN A 39 -9.43 9.68 1.60
CA GLN A 39 -8.98 10.86 0.87
C GLN A 39 -7.75 10.55 0.01
N TYR A 40 -6.75 9.86 0.56
CA TYR A 40 -5.61 9.38 -0.23
C TYR A 40 -6.04 8.48 -1.40
N ARG A 41 -7.06 7.64 -1.20
CA ARG A 41 -7.58 6.76 -2.26
C ARG A 41 -8.19 7.50 -3.45
N THR A 42 -8.68 8.74 -3.29
CA THR A 42 -9.27 9.49 -4.41
C THR A 42 -8.24 9.85 -5.49
N LEU A 43 -6.95 9.74 -5.18
CA LEU A 43 -5.85 10.00 -6.09
C LEU A 43 -5.60 8.83 -7.07
N PHE A 44 -6.10 7.63 -6.77
CA PHE A 44 -5.94 6.48 -7.65
C PHE A 44 -6.79 6.67 -8.91
N GLY A 45 -6.18 6.48 -10.09
CA GLY A 45 -6.84 6.74 -11.37
C GLY A 45 -6.93 8.22 -11.77
N THR A 46 -6.48 9.16 -10.93
CA THR A 46 -6.48 10.60 -11.23
C THR A 46 -5.07 11.19 -11.23
N HIS A 47 -4.22 10.79 -10.28
CA HIS A 47 -2.84 11.26 -10.21
C HIS A 47 -1.97 10.55 -11.26
N PRO A 48 -1.15 11.29 -12.05
CA PRO A 48 -0.31 10.70 -13.10
C PRO A 48 0.57 9.55 -12.61
N ASP A 49 1.19 9.69 -11.43
CA ASP A 49 2.08 8.66 -10.89
C ASP A 49 1.35 7.37 -10.46
N PHE A 50 0.11 7.49 -9.97
CA PHE A 50 -0.70 6.29 -9.65
C PHE A 50 -1.20 5.60 -10.92
N ILE A 51 -1.58 6.37 -11.94
CA ILE A 51 -1.96 5.83 -13.25
C ILE A 51 -0.78 5.09 -13.89
N ALA A 52 0.43 5.66 -13.84
CA ALA A 52 1.62 5.00 -14.35
C ALA A 52 1.92 3.68 -13.62
N ALA A 53 1.76 3.65 -12.30
CA ALA A 53 1.93 2.43 -11.51
C ALA A 53 0.86 1.35 -11.84
N ASP A 54 -0.41 1.75 -11.97
CA ASP A 54 -1.49 0.85 -12.39
C ASP A 54 -1.22 0.27 -13.79
N ARG A 55 -0.71 1.10 -14.72
CA ARG A 55 -0.34 0.65 -16.07
C ARG A 55 0.76 -0.41 -16.06
N ILE A 56 1.82 -0.21 -15.26
CA ILE A 56 2.89 -1.22 -15.11
C ILE A 56 2.32 -2.54 -14.58
N ARG A 57 1.43 -2.47 -13.57
CA ARG A 57 0.75 -3.65 -13.05
C ARG A 57 -0.01 -4.39 -14.16
N ASP A 58 -0.84 -3.65 -14.90
CA ASP A 58 -1.75 -4.23 -15.89
C ASP A 58 -1.00 -4.78 -17.12
N GLU A 59 0.05 -4.09 -17.57
CA GLU A 59 0.85 -4.50 -18.74
C GLU A 59 1.82 -5.64 -18.41
N SER A 60 2.36 -5.70 -17.18
CA SER A 60 3.35 -6.72 -16.82
C SER A 60 2.76 -8.12 -16.68
N GLY A 61 1.48 -8.23 -16.30
CA GLY A 61 0.85 -9.52 -15.96
C GLY A 61 1.42 -10.17 -14.70
N CYS A 62 2.34 -9.52 -13.99
CA CYS A 62 3.01 -10.07 -12.81
C CYS A 62 2.10 -10.11 -11.57
N VAL A 63 1.02 -9.34 -11.55
CA VAL A 63 0.08 -9.28 -10.43
C VAL A 63 -1.15 -10.11 -10.76
N LEU A 64 -1.18 -11.34 -10.24
CA LEU A 64 -2.30 -12.27 -10.43
C LEU A 64 -3.48 -11.99 -9.48
N ARG A 65 -3.18 -11.50 -8.28
CA ARG A 65 -4.16 -11.16 -7.24
C ARG A 65 -3.69 -9.94 -6.48
N TYR A 66 -4.62 -9.03 -6.20
CA TYR A 66 -4.39 -7.87 -5.37
C TYR A 66 -5.43 -7.82 -4.24
N GLU A 67 -4.95 -7.87 -3.01
CA GLU A 67 -5.78 -7.82 -1.80
C GLU A 67 -5.45 -6.59 -0.98
N ARG A 68 -6.42 -6.18 -0.15
CA ARG A 68 -6.22 -5.10 0.81
C ARG A 68 -6.92 -5.43 2.11
N THR A 69 -6.18 -5.28 3.20
CA THR A 69 -6.66 -5.57 4.55
C THR A 69 -6.35 -4.41 5.47
N PHE A 70 -7.31 -4.02 6.32
CA PHE A 70 -7.09 -3.08 7.40
C PHE A 70 -6.77 -3.84 8.67
N MET A 71 -5.58 -3.59 9.20
CA MET A 71 -5.11 -4.22 10.43
C MET A 71 -5.21 -3.23 11.59
N ARG A 72 -5.39 -3.77 12.80
CA ARG A 72 -5.30 -3.02 14.05
C ARG A 72 -4.06 -3.50 14.81
N PRO A 73 -3.26 -2.59 15.41
CA PRO A 73 -2.16 -2.99 16.26
C PRO A 73 -2.63 -3.96 17.35
N LEU A 74 -1.91 -5.06 17.54
CA LEU A 74 -2.21 -6.00 18.62
C LEU A 74 -1.82 -5.42 19.97
N LEU A 75 -0.72 -4.67 20.01
CA LEU A 75 -0.16 -4.06 21.21
C LEU A 75 -0.44 -2.55 21.24
N PRO A 76 -0.53 -1.94 22.45
CA PRO A 76 -0.58 -0.48 22.59
C PRO A 76 0.66 0.17 21.96
N GLN A 77 0.52 1.41 21.49
CA GLN A 77 1.67 2.17 20.98
C GLN A 77 2.60 2.53 22.16
N GLY A 78 3.86 2.08 22.11
CA GLY A 78 4.91 2.44 23.07
C GLY A 78 5.40 1.33 24.00
N HIS A 79 5.85 0.21 23.44
CA HIS A 79 6.61 -0.80 24.18
C HIS A 79 8.11 -0.58 24.04
#